data_AF-X1A0P3-F1
#
_entry.id   AF-X1A0P3-F1
#
_cell.length_a   1.000
_cell.length_b   1.000
_cell.length_c   1.000
_cell.angle_alpha   90.00
_cell.angle_beta   90.00
_cell.angle_gamma   90.00
#
_symmetry.space_group_name_H-M   'P 1'
#
loop_
_entity.id
_entity.type
_entity.pdbx_description
1 polymer ?
#
loop_
_entity_poly.entity_id
_entity_poly.type
_entity_poly.pdbx_seq_one_letter_code
_entity_poly.pdbx_strand_id
1 'polypeptide(L)'
;MSSDDIEWEPPADEIEWGILGLEQSEPKPIKFTKKLVQYLRGFNSKWIITILVICLVVTTSIAMIEAQQIAILNNEIDDLQQQYNTLEQDYEDLLSNYNDLFSDYNALETAFEEPLSNPVIPTYFAVMTWLSQDDTDECEYVEGVWSCGDFAAMLMTRAKEMNWRVRIAVISYSFQGEPNYGSIWPYGSHGGHAFNVIECTDGVWYIEPQSDGTWYIVDGITEDRTEFSVYEYYNFVDSDLGTVWDGYRWWTNYYNQFA
;
A
#
# COMPACT_ATOMS: atom_id res chain seq x y z
N MET A 1 -1.31 -15.38 16.00
CA MET A 1 -1.70 -14.34 16.98
C MET A 1 -3.19 -14.11 16.77
N SER A 2 -3.96 -14.02 17.85
CA SER A 2 -5.41 -13.79 17.78
C SER A 2 -5.66 -12.52 16.99
N SER A 3 -6.33 -12.63 15.84
CA SER A 3 -6.94 -11.50 15.14
C SER A 3 -8.05 -11.01 16.05
N ASP A 4 -7.68 -10.13 16.98
CA ASP A 4 -8.68 -9.40 17.74
C ASP A 4 -9.40 -8.51 16.74
N ASP A 5 -10.59 -8.96 16.37
CA ASP A 5 -11.57 -8.25 15.56
C ASP A 5 -11.82 -6.88 16.19
N ILE A 6 -11.08 -5.88 15.72
CA ILE A 6 -11.44 -4.49 15.95
C ILE A 6 -12.61 -4.23 15.00
N GLU A 7 -13.80 -4.68 15.39
CA GLU A 7 -15.07 -4.13 14.91
C GLU A 7 -15.08 -2.65 15.31
N TRP A 8 -14.54 -1.82 14.42
CA TRP A 8 -14.79 -0.39 14.49
C TRP A 8 -16.21 -0.18 13.97
N GLU A 9 -17.17 -0.13 14.89
CA GLU A 9 -18.49 0.40 14.57
C GLU A 9 -18.31 1.89 14.25
N PRO A 10 -18.59 2.35 13.01
CA PRO A 10 -18.70 3.79 12.76
C PRO A 10 -19.72 4.34 13.76
N PRO A 11 -19.46 5.51 14.37
CA PRO A 11 -20.41 6.11 15.30
C PRO A 11 -21.74 6.26 14.58
N ALA A 12 -22.72 5.47 15.02
CA ALA A 12 -24.06 5.44 14.45
C ALA A 12 -24.57 6.86 14.24
N ASP A 13 -24.75 7.16 12.96
CA ASP A 13 -25.66 8.10 12.35
C ASP A 13 -26.69 8.60 13.37
N GLU A 14 -26.47 9.84 13.81
CA GLU A 14 -27.43 10.85 14.27
C GLU A 14 -26.67 11.87 15.13
N ILE A 15 -25.67 12.54 14.54
CA ILE A 15 -25.52 13.96 14.89
C ILE A 15 -26.67 14.65 14.16
N GLU A 16 -27.88 14.51 14.71
CA GLU A 16 -28.88 15.55 14.57
C GLU A 16 -28.16 16.82 15.03
N TRP A 17 -27.74 17.64 14.06
CA TRP A 17 -27.48 19.04 14.30
C TRP A 17 -28.82 19.62 14.71
N GLY A 18 -29.17 19.40 15.98
CA GLY A 18 -30.24 20.06 16.67
C GLY A 18 -29.96 21.51 16.45
N ILE A 19 -30.73 22.10 15.54
CA ILE A 19 -30.92 23.53 15.40
C ILE A 19 -31.25 23.95 16.82
N LEU A 20 -30.24 24.39 17.56
CA LEU A 20 -30.37 24.82 18.93
C LEU A 20 -31.49 25.85 18.87
N GLY A 21 -32.63 25.46 19.43
CA GLY A 21 -33.86 26.20 19.35
C GLY A 21 -33.61 27.59 19.89
N LEU A 22 -33.29 28.51 19.00
CA LEU A 22 -33.49 29.93 19.23
C LEU A 22 -35.01 30.05 19.28
N GLU A 23 -35.58 29.81 20.46
CA GLU A 23 -36.92 30.28 20.80
C GLU A 23 -36.92 31.76 20.42
N GLN A 24 -37.55 32.07 19.28
CA GLN A 24 -37.84 33.43 18.91
C GLN A 24 -38.79 33.95 19.97
N SER A 25 -38.25 34.53 21.03
CA SER A 25 -39.04 35.17 22.06
C SER A 25 -39.80 36.30 21.35
N GLU A 26 -41.13 36.18 21.26
CA GLU A 26 -41.94 37.20 20.63
C GLU A 26 -41.61 38.57 21.24
N PRO A 27 -41.32 39.59 20.43
CA PRO A 27 -40.98 40.90 20.95
C PRO A 27 -42.18 41.42 21.76
N LYS A 28 -41.99 41.51 23.09
CA LYS A 28 -43.03 42.04 23.97
C LYS A 28 -43.45 43.43 23.47
N PRO A 29 -44.76 43.68 23.30
CA PRO A 29 -45.24 44.94 22.76
C PRO A 29 -44.77 46.09 23.66
N ILE A 30 -43.97 46.98 23.09
CA ILE A 30 -43.48 48.18 23.77
C ILE A 30 -44.69 49.06 24.04
N LYS A 31 -45.13 49.11 25.30
CA LYS A 31 -46.15 50.06 25.75
C LYS A 31 -45.57 51.46 25.67
N PHE A 32 -45.72 52.12 24.51
CA PHE A 32 -45.43 53.54 24.37
C PHE A 32 -46.34 54.32 25.32
N THR A 33 -45.78 54.69 26.46
CA THR A 33 -46.53 55.31 27.54
C THR A 33 -47.01 56.70 27.12
N LYS A 34 -48.22 57.08 27.56
CA LYS A 34 -48.80 58.44 27.41
C LYS A 34 -47.83 59.59 27.78
N LYS A 35 -46.79 59.29 28.57
CA LYS A 35 -45.72 60.22 28.96
C LYS A 35 -44.87 60.70 27.77
N LEU A 36 -44.58 59.86 26.78
CA LEU A 36 -43.75 60.26 25.63
C LEU A 36 -44.46 61.33 24.77
N VAL A 37 -45.76 61.14 24.54
CA VAL A 37 -46.61 62.08 23.81
C VAL A 37 -46.71 63.42 24.54
N GLN A 38 -46.73 63.43 25.88
CA GLN A 38 -46.69 64.65 26.67
C GLN A 38 -45.34 65.40 26.56
N TYR A 39 -44.23 64.66 26.55
CA TYR A 39 -42.88 65.22 26.41
C TYR A 39 -42.67 65.91 25.05
N LEU A 40 -43.26 65.37 23.98
CA LEU A 40 -43.11 65.89 22.62
C LEU A 40 -43.91 67.18 22.36
N ARG A 41 -44.95 67.49 23.15
CA ARG A 41 -45.77 68.71 22.97
C ARG A 41 -45.03 70.02 23.24
N GLY A 42 -43.89 69.98 23.94
CA GLY A 42 -43.08 71.17 24.26
C GLY A 42 -41.99 71.50 23.23
N PHE A 43 -41.76 70.64 22.23
CA PHE A 43 -40.66 70.79 21.28
C PHE A 43 -41.11 71.44 19.96
N ASN A 44 -40.22 72.25 19.35
CA ASN A 44 -40.41 72.81 18.02
C ASN A 44 -40.51 71.67 16.98
N SER A 45 -41.48 71.74 16.06
CA SER A 45 -41.70 70.74 15.01
C SER A 45 -40.45 70.43 14.18
N LYS A 46 -39.55 71.41 13.98
CA LYS A 46 -38.26 71.19 13.32
C LYS A 46 -37.39 70.16 14.05
N TRP A 47 -37.33 70.22 15.39
CA TRP A 47 -36.54 69.27 16.19
C TRP A 47 -37.14 67.86 16.15
N ILE A 48 -38.46 67.74 16.14
CA ILE A 48 -39.15 66.44 16.03
C ILE A 48 -38.81 65.78 14.70
N ILE A 49 -38.87 66.53 13.59
CA ILE A 49 -38.50 66.02 12.26
C ILE A 49 -37.04 65.57 12.24
N THR A 50 -36.12 66.38 12.77
CA THR A 50 -34.69 66.02 12.83
C THR A 50 -34.46 64.72 13.61
N ILE A 51 -35.10 64.54 14.76
CA ILE A 51 -34.99 63.32 15.56
C ILE A 51 -35.51 62.10 14.79
N LEU A 52 -36.66 62.23 14.12
CA LEU A 52 -37.23 61.13 13.31
C LEU A 52 -36.31 60.73 12.16
N VAL A 53 -35.69 61.70 11.49
CA VAL A 53 -34.71 61.44 10.42
C VAL A 53 -33.48 60.72 10.97
N ILE A 54 -32.95 61.15 12.11
CA ILE A 54 -31.81 60.47 12.77
C ILE A 54 -32.19 59.04 13.15
N CYS A 55 -33.35 58.84 13.77
CA CYS A 55 -33.83 57.50 14.12
C CYS A 55 -33.95 56.60 12.88
N LEU A 56 -34.52 57.10 11.78
CA LEU A 56 -34.64 56.36 10.54
C LEU A 56 -33.27 55.96 9.99
N VAL A 57 -32.32 56.91 9.93
CA VAL A 57 -30.96 56.63 9.46
C VAL A 57 -30.30 55.56 10.34
N VAL A 58 -30.36 55.71 11.67
CA VAL A 58 -29.77 54.75 12.60
C VAL A 58 -30.37 53.36 12.44
N THR A 59 -31.71 53.24 12.36
CA THR A 59 -32.34 51.93 12.19
C THR A 59 -32.00 51.30 10.85
N THR A 60 -31.90 52.09 9.77
CA THR A 60 -31.45 51.56 8.47
C THR A 60 -30.00 51.11 8.48
N SER A 61 -29.10 51.85 9.15
CA SER A 61 -27.70 51.46 9.26
C SER A 61 -27.51 50.18 10.05
N ILE A 62 -28.26 50.00 11.16
CA ILE A 62 -28.22 48.77 11.95
C ILE A 62 -28.70 47.58 11.11
N ALA A 63 -29.85 47.71 10.44
CA ALA A 63 -30.38 46.65 9.58
C ALA A 63 -29.40 46.29 8.45
N MET A 64 -28.67 47.28 7.90
CA MET A 64 -27.66 47.04 6.88
C MET A 64 -26.44 46.27 7.43
N ILE A 65 -25.98 46.60 8.65
CA ILE A 65 -24.88 45.88 9.31
C ILE A 65 -25.29 44.44 9.61
N GLU A 66 -26.50 44.23 10.13
CA GLU A 66 -27.04 42.89 10.40
C GLU A 66 -27.13 42.06 9.11
N ALA A 67 -27.64 42.65 8.02
CA ALA A 67 -27.70 41.99 6.73
C ALA A 67 -26.31 41.62 6.19
N GLN A 68 -25.30 42.47 6.39
CA GLN A 68 -23.92 42.16 6.01
C GLN A 68 -23.33 41.02 6.85
N GLN A 69 -23.57 41.01 8.16
CA GLN A 69 -23.12 39.92 9.04
C GLN A 69 -23.76 38.59 8.69
N ILE A 70 -25.08 38.58 8.42
CA ILE A 70 -25.80 37.38 7.96
C ILE A 70 -25.22 36.89 6.64
N ALA A 71 -24.93 37.79 5.69
CA ALA A 71 -24.34 37.41 4.42
C ALA A 71 -22.95 36.79 4.56
N ILE A 72 -22.09 37.33 5.45
CA ILE A 72 -20.78 36.76 5.75
C ILE A 72 -20.93 35.38 6.37
N LEU A 73 -21.78 35.24 7.39
CA LEU A 73 -21.99 33.97 8.07
C LEU A 73 -22.52 32.88 7.13
N ASN A 74 -23.45 33.23 6.22
CA ASN A 74 -23.94 32.28 5.23
C ASN A 74 -22.82 31.82 4.28
N ASN A 75 -21.94 32.73 3.85
CA ASN A 75 -20.81 32.34 3.01
C ASN A 75 -19.82 31.42 3.77
N GLU A 76 -19.58 31.67 5.05
CA GLU A 76 -18.74 30.81 5.89
C GLU A 76 -19.37 29.42 6.08
N ILE A 77 -20.70 29.35 6.25
CA ILE A 77 -21.44 28.07 6.33
C ILE A 77 -21.34 27.31 5.01
N ASP A 78 -21.54 27.99 3.87
CA ASP A 78 -21.46 27.37 2.56
C ASP A 78 -20.04 26.83 2.27
N ASP A 79 -19.01 27.60 2.65
CA ASP A 79 -17.60 27.19 2.52
C ASP A 79 -17.28 25.98 3.41
N LEU A 80 -17.72 26.00 4.68
CA LEU A 80 -17.54 24.87 5.59
C LEU A 80 -18.28 23.61 5.09
N GLN A 81 -19.48 23.76 4.55
CA GLN A 81 -20.23 22.65 3.98
C GLN A 81 -19.49 22.05 2.77
N GLN A 82 -18.92 22.89 1.91
CA GLN A 82 -18.14 22.43 0.77
C GLN A 82 -16.87 21.70 1.21
N GLN A 83 -16.15 22.23 2.21
CA GLN A 83 -14.97 21.58 2.79
C GLN A 83 -15.33 20.22 3.42
N TYR A 84 -16.43 20.16 4.16
CA TYR A 84 -16.94 18.91 4.74
C TYR A 84 -17.23 17.86 3.68
N ASN A 85 -17.97 18.21 2.63
CA ASN A 85 -18.30 17.29 1.55
C ASN A 85 -17.03 16.79 0.81
N THR A 86 -16.01 17.65 0.68
CA THR A 86 -14.73 17.26 0.08
C THR A 86 -13.99 16.26 0.97
N LEU A 87 -13.93 16.53 2.28
CA LEU A 87 -13.29 15.63 3.24
C LEU A 87 -14.00 14.28 3.34
N GLU A 88 -15.33 14.27 3.25
CA GLU A 88 -16.13 13.04 3.22
C GLU A 88 -15.78 12.20 1.99
N GLN A 89 -15.70 12.83 0.80
CA GLN A 89 -15.30 12.14 -0.42
C GLN A 89 -13.86 11.61 -0.34
N ASP A 90 -12.91 12.41 0.15
CA ASP A 90 -11.52 11.99 0.33
C ASP A 90 -11.41 10.78 1.28
N TYR A 91 -12.26 10.73 2.31
CA TYR A 91 -12.34 9.60 3.24
C TYR A 91 -12.88 8.34 2.55
N GLU A 92 -13.95 8.44 1.76
CA GLU A 92 -14.50 7.31 1.00
C GLU A 92 -13.47 6.74 0.01
N ASP A 93 -12.76 7.61 -0.71
CA ASP A 93 -11.69 7.20 -1.64
C ASP A 93 -10.56 6.49 -0.89
N LEU A 94 -10.14 7.02 0.25
CA LEU A 94 -9.11 6.38 1.08
C LEU A 94 -9.55 5.01 1.60
N LEU A 95 -10.80 4.87 2.02
CA LEU A 95 -11.37 3.61 2.49
C LEU A 95 -11.43 2.57 1.37
N SER A 96 -11.81 2.98 0.15
CA SER A 96 -11.78 2.09 -1.02
C SER A 96 -10.36 1.59 -1.29
N ASN A 97 -9.39 2.51 -1.35
CA ASN A 97 -7.99 2.16 -1.60
C ASN A 97 -7.42 1.21 -0.52
N TYR A 98 -7.81 1.41 0.73
CA TYR A 98 -7.42 0.51 1.82
C TYR A 98 -7.99 -0.90 1.64
N ASN A 99 -9.27 -1.01 1.28
CA ASN A 99 -9.91 -2.31 1.06
C ASN A 99 -9.29 -3.06 -0.12
N ASP A 100 -8.95 -2.36 -1.20
CA ASP A 100 -8.26 -2.94 -2.35
C ASP A 100 -6.89 -3.47 -1.94
N LEU A 101 -6.08 -2.66 -1.24
CA LEU A 101 -4.77 -3.08 -0.74
C LEU A 101 -4.86 -4.28 0.22
N PHE A 102 -5.86 -4.29 1.10
CA PHE A 102 -6.08 -5.40 2.03
C PHE A 102 -6.49 -6.68 1.31
N SER A 103 -7.32 -6.57 0.26
CA SER A 103 -7.67 -7.70 -0.60
C SER A 103 -6.44 -8.25 -1.32
N ASP A 104 -5.61 -7.38 -1.91
CA ASP A 104 -4.37 -7.77 -2.59
C ASP A 104 -3.39 -8.46 -1.64
N TYR A 105 -3.25 -7.95 -0.41
CA TYR A 105 -2.46 -8.57 0.64
C TYR A 105 -2.95 -9.99 0.96
N ASN A 106 -4.26 -10.17 1.18
CA ASN A 106 -4.82 -11.49 1.49
C ASN A 106 -4.65 -12.47 0.33
N ALA A 107 -4.78 -11.99 -0.91
CA ALA A 107 -4.51 -12.79 -2.10
C ALA A 107 -3.05 -13.23 -2.16
N LEU A 108 -2.11 -12.32 -1.85
CA LEU A 108 -0.68 -12.61 -1.79
C LEU A 108 -0.35 -13.60 -0.66
N GLU A 109 -0.90 -13.39 0.53
CA GLU A 109 -0.74 -14.29 1.68
C GLU A 109 -1.24 -15.70 1.33
N THR A 110 -2.44 -15.82 0.76
CA THR A 110 -2.96 -17.10 0.27
C THR A 110 -2.04 -17.73 -0.78
N ALA A 111 -1.56 -16.91 -1.72
CA ALA A 111 -0.63 -17.36 -2.76
C ALA A 111 0.72 -17.80 -2.19
N PHE A 112 1.14 -17.33 -1.03
CA PHE A 112 2.35 -17.81 -0.37
C PHE A 112 2.09 -19.01 0.55
N GLU A 113 1.10 -18.93 1.45
CA GLU A 113 0.91 -19.90 2.52
C GLU A 113 0.22 -21.21 2.08
N GLU A 114 -0.67 -21.15 1.09
CA GLU A 114 -1.45 -22.33 0.71
C GLU A 114 -0.65 -23.25 -0.24
N PRO A 115 -0.42 -24.52 0.14
CA PRO A 115 0.29 -25.46 -0.71
C PRO A 115 -0.53 -25.78 -1.97
N LEU A 116 0.17 -25.96 -3.10
CA LEU A 116 -0.49 -26.34 -4.35
C LEU A 116 -1.19 -27.70 -4.23
N SER A 117 -2.50 -27.73 -4.47
CA SER A 117 -3.27 -28.96 -4.57
C SER A 117 -3.11 -29.59 -5.96
N ASN A 118 -2.66 -30.84 -6.02
CA ASN A 118 -2.42 -31.58 -7.27
C ASN A 118 -1.51 -30.84 -8.28
N PRO A 119 -0.24 -30.57 -7.94
CA PRO A 119 0.66 -29.83 -8.82
C PRO A 119 0.85 -30.54 -10.16
N VAL A 120 0.91 -29.76 -11.24
CA VAL A 120 1.27 -30.21 -12.58
C VAL A 120 2.79 -30.19 -12.70
N ILE A 121 3.37 -31.31 -13.17
CA ILE A 121 4.79 -31.42 -13.50
C ILE A 121 4.95 -31.05 -14.99
N PRO A 122 5.53 -29.89 -15.35
CA PRO A 122 5.68 -29.49 -16.74
C PRO A 122 6.78 -30.27 -17.46
N THR A 123 6.84 -30.14 -18.79
CA THR A 123 8.06 -30.49 -19.56
C THR A 123 9.00 -29.28 -19.54
N TYR A 124 10.31 -29.48 -19.67
CA TYR A 124 11.25 -28.36 -19.84
C TYR A 124 10.83 -27.40 -20.97
N PHE A 125 10.36 -27.93 -22.11
CA PHE A 125 9.88 -27.11 -23.22
C PHE A 125 8.70 -26.19 -22.83
N ALA A 126 7.78 -26.69 -22.00
CA ALA A 126 6.67 -25.88 -21.48
C ALA A 126 7.17 -24.76 -20.56
N VAL A 127 8.18 -25.04 -19.72
CA VAL A 127 8.83 -24.03 -18.87
C VAL A 127 9.47 -22.95 -19.73
N MET A 128 10.29 -23.31 -20.72
CA MET A 128 10.94 -22.33 -21.61
C MET A 128 9.94 -21.49 -22.42
N THR A 129 8.84 -22.11 -22.86
CA THR A 129 7.78 -21.37 -23.57
C THR A 129 7.11 -20.37 -22.64
N TRP A 130 6.87 -20.75 -21.38
CA TRP A 130 6.28 -19.86 -20.38
C TRP A 130 7.24 -18.73 -19.98
N LEU A 131 8.52 -19.03 -19.72
CA LEU A 131 9.52 -18.00 -19.42
C LEU A 131 9.58 -16.94 -20.52
N SER A 132 9.56 -17.34 -21.80
CA SER A 132 9.56 -16.37 -22.92
C SER A 132 8.33 -15.44 -23.01
N GLN A 133 7.31 -15.66 -22.18
CA GLN A 133 6.10 -14.83 -22.06
C GLN A 133 5.98 -14.14 -20.71
N ASP A 134 6.70 -14.63 -19.71
CA ASP A 134 6.81 -14.03 -18.40
C ASP A 134 7.69 -12.78 -18.50
N ASP A 135 7.40 -11.75 -17.71
CA ASP A 135 8.16 -10.49 -17.70
C ASP A 135 8.99 -10.30 -16.42
N THR A 136 9.31 -11.39 -15.71
CA THR A 136 10.13 -11.30 -14.47
C THR A 136 11.52 -10.74 -14.76
N ASP A 137 12.10 -11.08 -15.91
CA ASP A 137 13.40 -10.61 -16.38
C ASP A 137 13.39 -9.13 -16.85
N GLU A 138 12.21 -8.56 -17.10
CA GLU A 138 12.05 -7.13 -17.43
C GLU A 138 12.18 -6.22 -16.20
N CYS A 139 12.13 -6.76 -14.98
CA CYS A 139 12.29 -5.98 -13.76
C CYS A 139 13.74 -5.52 -13.54
N GLU A 140 13.91 -4.30 -13.00
CA GLU A 140 15.24 -3.76 -12.71
C GLU A 140 15.78 -4.28 -11.36
N TYR A 141 17.01 -4.79 -11.35
CA TYR A 141 17.71 -5.09 -10.10
C TYR A 141 18.13 -3.80 -9.40
N VAL A 142 17.71 -3.64 -8.14
CA VAL A 142 18.04 -2.48 -7.31
C VAL A 142 18.59 -2.98 -5.98
N GLU A 143 19.89 -2.81 -5.76
CA GLU A 143 20.56 -3.28 -4.55
C GLU A 143 19.88 -2.75 -3.27
N GLY A 144 19.49 -3.68 -2.38
CA GLY A 144 18.82 -3.37 -1.11
C GLY A 144 17.32 -3.03 -1.22
N VAL A 145 16.75 -3.00 -2.43
CA VAL A 145 15.33 -2.73 -2.68
C VAL A 145 14.65 -3.86 -3.44
N TRP A 146 15.27 -4.33 -4.53
CA TRP A 146 14.79 -5.41 -5.39
C TRP A 146 15.98 -6.28 -5.82
N SER A 147 16.09 -7.43 -5.19
CA SER A 147 17.25 -8.32 -5.21
C SER A 147 16.90 -9.69 -5.81
N CYS A 148 17.88 -10.58 -5.98
CA CYS A 148 17.65 -11.91 -6.54
C CYS A 148 16.59 -12.74 -5.78
N GLY A 149 16.42 -12.52 -4.47
CA GLY A 149 15.34 -13.13 -3.71
C GLY A 149 13.95 -12.68 -4.15
N ASP A 150 13.80 -11.41 -4.51
CA ASP A 150 12.53 -10.82 -4.96
C ASP A 150 12.13 -11.33 -6.34
N PHE A 151 13.09 -11.40 -7.28
CA PHE A 151 12.90 -12.05 -8.58
C PHE A 151 12.48 -13.52 -8.40
N ALA A 152 13.17 -14.27 -7.54
CA ALA A 152 12.88 -15.69 -7.33
C ALA A 152 11.50 -15.92 -6.70
N ALA A 153 11.09 -15.05 -5.77
CA ALA A 153 9.76 -15.07 -5.19
C ALA A 153 8.68 -14.73 -6.24
N MET A 154 8.91 -13.71 -7.07
CA MET A 154 7.97 -13.32 -8.11
C MET A 154 7.76 -14.43 -9.14
N LEU A 155 8.84 -15.02 -9.67
CA LEU A 155 8.75 -16.13 -10.63
C LEU A 155 8.02 -17.33 -10.03
N MET A 156 8.30 -17.66 -8.77
CA MET A 156 7.63 -18.75 -8.06
C MET A 156 6.11 -18.50 -7.95
N THR A 157 5.70 -17.29 -7.57
CA THR A 157 4.28 -16.91 -7.45
C THR A 157 3.56 -17.04 -8.78
N ARG A 158 4.15 -16.56 -9.88
CA ARG A 158 3.55 -16.66 -11.22
C ARG A 158 3.48 -18.11 -11.71
N ALA A 159 4.48 -18.93 -11.40
CA ALA A 159 4.42 -20.36 -11.71
C ALA A 159 3.27 -21.09 -10.97
N LYS A 160 2.82 -20.58 -9.82
CA LYS A 160 1.61 -21.13 -9.14
C LYS A 160 0.34 -20.94 -9.96
N GLU A 161 0.24 -19.90 -10.79
CA GLU A 161 -0.90 -19.69 -11.70
C GLU A 161 -1.00 -20.83 -12.73
N MET A 162 0.13 -21.43 -13.08
CA MET A 162 0.22 -22.62 -13.94
C MET A 162 0.02 -23.93 -13.17
N ASN A 163 -0.26 -23.86 -11.86
CA ASN A 163 -0.28 -24.96 -10.92
C ASN A 163 1.05 -25.75 -10.92
N TRP A 164 2.18 -25.06 -11.14
CA TRP A 164 3.52 -25.66 -11.13
C TRP A 164 4.23 -25.46 -9.81
N ARG A 165 4.94 -26.49 -9.36
CA ARG A 165 5.73 -26.43 -8.14
C ARG A 165 7.14 -25.92 -8.43
N VAL A 166 7.30 -24.60 -8.31
CA VAL A 166 8.60 -23.94 -8.32
C VAL A 166 9.07 -23.70 -6.88
N ARG A 167 10.37 -23.81 -6.63
CA ARG A 167 11.00 -23.55 -5.33
C ARG A 167 12.08 -22.49 -5.47
N ILE A 168 12.38 -21.80 -4.39
CA ILE A 168 13.54 -20.91 -4.31
C ILE A 168 14.71 -21.71 -3.73
N ALA A 169 15.85 -21.68 -4.40
CA ALA A 169 17.12 -22.15 -3.90
C ALA A 169 18.04 -20.96 -3.67
N VAL A 170 18.77 -21.00 -2.55
CA VAL A 170 19.73 -19.96 -2.18
C VAL A 170 21.10 -20.60 -2.05
N ILE A 171 22.09 -19.99 -2.69
CA ILE A 171 23.49 -20.38 -2.58
C ILE A 171 24.30 -19.27 -1.93
N SER A 172 25.30 -19.67 -1.17
CA SER A 172 26.39 -18.77 -0.76
C SER A 172 27.67 -19.28 -1.39
N TYR A 173 28.48 -18.38 -1.94
CA TYR A 173 29.74 -18.72 -2.60
C TYR A 173 30.89 -17.81 -2.15
N SER A 174 32.11 -18.25 -2.41
CA SER A 174 33.35 -17.51 -2.15
C SER A 174 34.34 -17.78 -3.28
N PHE A 175 35.16 -16.79 -3.64
CA PHE A 175 36.17 -16.90 -4.68
C PHE A 175 37.55 -17.26 -4.11
N GLN A 176 38.37 -17.91 -4.94
CA GLN A 176 39.73 -18.28 -4.56
C GLN A 176 40.56 -17.04 -4.22
N GLY A 177 41.08 -17.01 -2.99
CA GLY A 177 41.87 -15.88 -2.49
C GLY A 177 41.11 -14.99 -1.51
N GLU A 178 39.81 -15.21 -1.29
CA GLU A 178 39.06 -14.52 -0.25
C GLU A 178 39.40 -15.00 1.17
N PRO A 179 39.24 -14.13 2.17
CA PRO A 179 39.15 -14.55 3.56
C PRO A 179 38.05 -15.61 3.71
N ASN A 180 38.39 -16.77 4.30
CA ASN A 180 37.51 -17.92 4.47
C ASN A 180 37.21 -18.75 3.20
N TYR A 181 37.93 -18.54 2.09
CA TYR A 181 37.86 -19.48 0.96
C TYR A 181 38.21 -20.92 1.41
N GLY A 182 37.31 -21.86 1.14
CA GLY A 182 37.44 -23.26 1.60
C GLY A 182 37.17 -23.49 3.10
N SER A 183 36.67 -22.48 3.83
CA SER A 183 36.27 -22.61 5.23
C SER A 183 34.92 -23.32 5.37
N ILE A 184 34.73 -24.01 6.49
CA ILE A 184 33.45 -24.63 6.88
C ILE A 184 32.34 -23.62 7.22
N TRP A 185 32.69 -22.33 7.30
CA TRP A 185 31.76 -21.22 7.52
C TRP A 185 31.65 -20.44 6.20
N PRO A 186 30.77 -20.87 5.27
CA PRO A 186 30.81 -20.48 3.85
C PRO A 186 30.22 -19.09 3.58
N TYR A 187 30.25 -18.18 4.55
CA TYR A 187 29.89 -16.79 4.34
C TYR A 187 31.07 -16.09 3.66
N GLY A 188 31.25 -16.34 2.36
CA GLY A 188 32.15 -15.56 1.52
C GLY A 188 31.80 -14.07 1.57
N SER A 189 32.74 -13.20 1.20
CA SER A 189 32.50 -11.76 1.24
C SER A 189 31.54 -11.26 0.16
N HIS A 190 31.10 -12.12 -0.76
CA HIS A 190 30.37 -11.76 -1.98
C HIS A 190 28.86 -12.07 -1.95
N GLY A 191 28.29 -12.29 -0.76
CA GLY A 191 26.84 -12.41 -0.59
C GLY A 191 26.27 -13.77 -0.97
N GLY A 192 24.95 -13.89 -0.83
CA GLY A 192 24.18 -15.04 -1.30
C GLY A 192 23.46 -14.71 -2.60
N HIS A 193 23.13 -15.73 -3.39
CA HIS A 193 22.33 -15.61 -4.59
C HIS A 193 21.11 -16.53 -4.52
N ALA A 194 19.97 -16.07 -5.02
CA ALA A 194 18.72 -16.82 -5.04
C ALA A 194 18.26 -17.04 -6.48
N PHE A 195 17.80 -18.24 -6.78
CA PHE A 195 17.27 -18.65 -8.08
C PHE A 195 16.15 -19.67 -7.87
N ASN A 196 15.49 -20.07 -8.96
CA ASN A 196 14.37 -21.00 -8.90
C ASN A 196 14.78 -22.43 -9.28
N VAL A 197 14.05 -23.41 -8.74
CA VAL A 197 14.17 -24.83 -9.07
C VAL A 197 12.80 -25.38 -9.39
N ILE A 198 12.69 -26.13 -10.48
CA ILE A 198 11.45 -26.77 -10.91
C ILE A 198 11.70 -28.23 -11.27
N GLU A 199 10.78 -29.10 -10.85
CA GLU A 199 10.73 -30.49 -11.31
C GLU A 199 9.95 -30.55 -12.62
N CYS A 200 10.61 -31.00 -13.67
CA CYS A 200 10.00 -31.27 -14.98
C CYS A 200 9.93 -32.78 -15.21
N THR A 201 9.10 -33.20 -16.17
CA THR A 201 8.97 -34.62 -16.55
C THR A 201 10.27 -35.23 -17.07
N ASP A 202 11.20 -34.39 -17.53
CA ASP A 202 12.49 -34.72 -18.12
C ASP A 202 13.68 -34.38 -17.21
N GLY A 203 13.45 -33.94 -15.97
CA GLY A 203 14.49 -33.71 -14.97
C GLY A 203 14.25 -32.51 -14.08
N VAL A 204 15.19 -32.23 -13.18
CA VAL A 204 15.18 -31.03 -12.35
C VAL A 204 15.94 -29.92 -13.06
N TRP A 205 15.30 -28.77 -13.20
CA TRP A 205 15.86 -27.59 -13.84
C TRP A 205 15.94 -26.44 -12.86
N TYR A 206 16.98 -25.64 -13.06
CA TYR A 206 17.26 -24.41 -12.33
C TYR A 206 17.03 -23.24 -13.27
N ILE A 207 16.50 -22.14 -12.74
CA ILE A 207 16.10 -20.97 -13.52
C ILE A 207 16.66 -19.72 -12.83
N GLU A 208 17.40 -18.90 -13.57
CA GLU A 208 17.81 -17.55 -13.19
C GLU A 208 16.69 -16.58 -13.59
N PRO A 209 15.84 -16.15 -12.63
CA PRO A 209 14.67 -15.35 -12.94
C PRO A 209 15.02 -13.97 -13.52
N GLN A 210 16.24 -13.45 -13.33
CA GLN A 210 16.63 -12.15 -13.89
C GLN A 210 16.94 -12.16 -15.39
N SER A 211 16.97 -13.34 -16.02
CA SER A 211 17.46 -13.48 -17.40
C SER A 211 16.86 -14.65 -18.17
N ASP A 212 15.90 -15.36 -17.57
CA ASP A 212 15.35 -16.64 -18.03
C ASP A 212 16.39 -17.73 -18.32
N GLY A 213 17.63 -17.55 -17.83
CA GLY A 213 18.69 -18.53 -17.99
C GLY A 213 18.33 -19.82 -17.26
N THR A 214 18.39 -20.96 -17.96
CA THR A 214 18.13 -22.26 -17.32
C THR A 214 19.32 -23.17 -17.37
N TRP A 215 19.55 -23.93 -16.31
CA TRP A 215 20.57 -24.98 -16.26
C TRP A 215 20.04 -26.22 -15.55
N TYR A 216 20.75 -27.32 -15.70
CA TYR A 216 20.51 -28.55 -14.97
C TYR A 216 21.84 -29.04 -14.42
N ILE A 217 21.77 -29.79 -13.33
CA ILE A 217 22.95 -30.34 -12.70
C ILE A 217 23.13 -31.78 -13.20
N VAL A 218 24.26 -32.04 -13.85
CA VAL A 218 24.69 -33.40 -14.20
C VAL A 218 25.56 -33.93 -13.07
N ASP A 219 25.14 -35.05 -12.45
CA ASP A 219 25.97 -35.76 -11.48
C ASP A 219 27.16 -36.42 -12.20
N GLY A 220 28.36 -35.87 -11.97
CA GLY A 220 29.63 -36.49 -12.33
C GLY A 220 30.29 -37.06 -11.09
N ILE A 221 30.33 -38.38 -10.95
CA ILE A 221 31.10 -39.04 -9.88
C ILE A 221 32.59 -38.96 -10.24
N THR A 222 33.37 -38.21 -9.46
CA THR A 222 34.82 -38.41 -9.35
C THR A 222 35.14 -39.12 -8.03
N GLU A 223 36.22 -39.91 -7.97
CA GLU A 223 36.47 -40.90 -6.90
C GLU A 223 36.41 -40.36 -5.46
N ASP A 224 36.53 -39.03 -5.26
CA ASP A 224 36.56 -38.43 -3.92
C ASP A 224 35.56 -37.28 -3.68
N ARG A 225 34.82 -36.80 -4.70
CA ARG A 225 33.82 -35.69 -4.59
C ARG A 225 32.76 -35.76 -5.70
N THR A 226 31.53 -35.37 -5.38
CA THR A 226 30.53 -35.01 -6.40
C THR A 226 30.82 -33.58 -6.83
N GLU A 227 31.33 -33.41 -8.05
CA GLU A 227 31.51 -32.08 -8.64
C GLU A 227 30.29 -31.77 -9.50
N PHE A 228 29.64 -30.64 -9.21
CA PHE A 228 28.52 -30.15 -10.00
C PHE A 228 29.06 -29.15 -11.02
N SER A 229 29.07 -29.53 -12.29
CA SER A 229 29.38 -28.60 -13.37
C SER A 229 28.13 -27.79 -13.69
N VAL A 230 28.11 -26.50 -13.37
CA VAL A 230 27.10 -25.58 -13.91
C VAL A 230 27.51 -25.29 -15.36
N TYR A 231 26.87 -25.97 -16.31
CA TYR A 231 27.16 -25.74 -17.72
C TYR A 231 26.53 -24.41 -18.18
N GLU A 232 27.36 -23.58 -18.80
CA GLU A 232 27.02 -22.50 -19.74
C GLU A 232 26.53 -21.13 -19.23
N TYR A 233 26.01 -20.95 -18.01
CA TYR A 233 25.40 -19.64 -17.65
C TYR A 233 26.17 -18.78 -16.62
N TYR A 234 26.77 -19.38 -15.59
CA TYR A 234 27.51 -18.62 -14.57
C TYR A 234 28.98 -18.41 -14.95
N ASN A 235 29.22 -17.56 -15.95
CA ASN A 235 30.48 -16.84 -15.97
C ASN A 235 30.37 -15.72 -14.93
N PHE A 236 30.87 -15.99 -13.71
CA PHE A 236 31.09 -14.93 -12.74
C PHE A 236 31.86 -13.80 -13.43
N VAL A 237 31.40 -12.58 -13.23
CA VAL A 237 32.00 -11.36 -13.80
C VAL A 237 33.51 -11.44 -13.57
N ASP A 238 34.29 -11.31 -14.65
CA ASP A 238 35.76 -11.39 -14.68
C ASP A 238 36.44 -12.77 -14.71
N SER A 239 36.04 -13.71 -15.58
CA SER A 239 36.87 -14.88 -16.01
C SER A 239 37.38 -15.82 -14.91
N ASP A 240 37.03 -15.58 -13.65
CA ASP A 240 37.45 -16.36 -12.50
C ASP A 240 36.48 -17.51 -12.31
N LEU A 241 37.04 -18.72 -12.31
CA LEU A 241 36.31 -19.97 -12.08
C LEU A 241 35.78 -19.96 -10.64
N GLY A 242 34.54 -19.53 -10.46
CA GLY A 242 33.81 -19.71 -9.21
C GLY A 242 33.61 -21.19 -8.94
N THR A 243 34.02 -21.66 -7.75
CA THR A 243 33.77 -23.04 -7.31
C THR A 243 32.55 -23.02 -6.38
N VAL A 244 31.49 -23.73 -6.76
CA VAL A 244 30.37 -24.02 -5.84
C VAL A 244 30.84 -25.16 -4.92
N TRP A 245 31.09 -24.83 -3.66
CA TRP A 245 31.64 -25.77 -2.69
C TRP A 245 30.56 -26.71 -2.13
N ASP A 246 30.54 -27.97 -2.57
CA ASP A 246 29.84 -29.05 -1.86
C ASP A 246 30.70 -29.53 -0.67
N GLY A 247 30.59 -28.81 0.44
CA GLY A 247 31.05 -29.31 1.73
C GLY A 247 30.00 -30.17 2.43
N TYR A 248 28.72 -29.83 2.24
CA TYR A 248 27.60 -30.48 2.89
C TYR A 248 26.34 -30.19 2.08
N ARG A 249 25.63 -31.25 1.69
CA ARG A 249 24.19 -31.32 1.31
C ARG A 249 23.58 -29.96 1.05
N TRP A 250 23.22 -29.68 -0.20
CA TRP A 250 22.31 -28.58 -0.54
C TRP A 250 21.19 -28.51 0.48
N TRP A 251 21.26 -27.52 1.37
CA TRP A 251 20.12 -27.15 2.18
C TRP A 251 19.23 -26.35 1.23
N THR A 252 18.42 -27.04 0.43
CA THR A 252 17.11 -26.47 0.14
C THR A 252 16.49 -26.27 1.52
N ASN A 253 16.52 -25.03 2.02
CA ASN A 253 15.72 -24.68 3.18
C ASN A 253 14.28 -24.95 2.77
N TYR A 254 13.79 -26.12 3.17
CA TYR A 254 12.39 -26.41 3.19
C TYR A 254 11.83 -25.48 4.25
N TYR A 255 11.43 -24.28 3.84
CA TYR A 255 10.44 -23.55 4.62
C TYR A 255 9.23 -24.49 4.64
N ASN A 256 9.01 -25.16 5.76
CA ASN A 256 7.89 -26.08 6.00
C ASN A 256 6.51 -25.38 5.85
N GLN A 257 6.50 -24.09 5.56
CA GLN A 257 5.32 -23.27 5.28
C GLN A 257 4.90 -23.33 3.80
N PHE A 258 5.69 -23.95 2.91
CA PHE A 258 5.38 -24.05 1.46
C PHE A 258 5.16 -25.49 0.97
N ALA A 259 4.93 -26.46 1.88
CA ALA A 259 4.81 -27.89 1.58
C ALA A 259 3.36 -28.37 1.47
#